data_AF-A0A177CVC5-F1
#
_entry.id   AF-A0A177CVC5-F1
#
_cell.length_a   1.000
_cell.length_b   1.000
_cell.length_c   1.000
_cell.angle_alpha   90.00
_cell.angle_beta   90.00
_cell.angle_gamma   90.00
#
_symmetry.space_group_name_H-M   'P 1'
#
loop_
_entity.id
_entity.type
_entity.pdbx_description
1 polymer ?
#
loop_
_entity_poly.entity_id
_entity_poly.type
_entity_poly.pdbx_seq_one_letter_code
_entity_poly.pdbx_strand_id
1 'polypeptide(L)'
;MLDSASASTVVLLAAASTLLVAAMLYPTSLLRWLQRKRYQYEVTFSLYMLTSTEKFILNSILFLLLSLFIIAASLYLPEHIAFMANRMFYYFSGDSSHFTTQAAPKADFATAAVTQMLSSGDALRGPAAGHEL
;
A
#
# COMPACT_ATOMS: atom_id res chain seq x y z
N MET A 1 -16.15 48.83 6.03
CA MET A 1 -16.28 47.49 6.64
C MET A 1 -15.30 46.60 5.91
N LEU A 2 -14.38 45.93 6.61
CA LEU A 2 -13.48 44.96 5.95
C LEU A 2 -14.29 43.68 5.79
N ASP A 3 -14.64 43.36 4.55
CA ASP A 3 -15.37 42.12 4.25
C ASP A 3 -14.42 40.94 4.44
N SER A 4 -14.92 39.85 5.04
CA SER A 4 -14.09 38.68 5.39
C SER A 4 -13.37 38.08 4.18
N ALA A 5 -13.93 38.23 2.97
CA ALA A 5 -13.29 37.81 1.73
C ALA A 5 -12.00 38.59 1.43
N SER A 6 -11.99 39.90 1.67
CA SER A 6 -10.81 40.75 1.49
C SER A 6 -9.70 40.34 2.45
N ALA A 7 -10.03 40.03 3.71
CA ALA A 7 -9.06 39.54 4.69
C ALA A 7 -8.41 38.21 4.26
N SER A 8 -9.19 37.24 3.77
CA SER A 8 -8.67 35.95 3.29
C SER A 8 -7.74 36.10 2.09
N THR A 9 -8.04 37.00 1.13
CA THR A 9 -7.19 37.23 -0.04
C THR A 9 -5.83 37.82 0.34
N VAL A 10 -5.79 38.75 1.30
CA VAL A 10 -4.52 39.33 1.79
C VAL A 10 -3.69 38.28 2.53
N VAL A 11 -4.31 37.42 3.33
CA VAL A 11 -3.62 36.32 4.02
C VAL A 11 -3.06 35.29 3.03
N LEU A 12 -3.82 34.92 1.99
CA LEU A 12 -3.35 34.01 0.94
C LEU A 12 -2.18 34.60 0.15
N LEU A 13 -2.24 35.89 -0.21
CA LEU A 13 -1.14 36.57 -0.90
C LEU A 13 0.11 36.63 -0.02
N ALA A 14 -0.05 36.95 1.27
CA ALA A 14 1.06 36.99 2.21
C ALA A 14 1.69 35.59 2.38
N ALA A 15 0.87 34.55 2.55
CA ALA A 15 1.33 33.17 2.65
C ALA A 15 2.08 32.74 1.37
N ALA A 16 1.52 33.02 0.18
CA ALA A 16 2.17 32.72 -1.10
C ALA A 16 3.51 33.45 -1.26
N SER A 17 3.58 34.72 -0.84
CA SER A 17 4.81 35.53 -0.89
C SER A 17 5.90 34.95 0.00
N THR A 18 5.54 34.56 1.24
CA THR A 18 6.49 33.93 2.17
C THR A 18 6.96 32.56 1.68
N LEU A 19 6.07 31.77 1.08
CA LEU A 19 6.42 30.46 0.49
C LEU A 19 7.35 30.63 -0.71
N LEU A 20 7.14 31.63 -1.56
CA LEU A 20 7.99 31.92 -2.71
C LEU A 20 9.40 32.36 -2.26
N VAL A 21 9.49 33.24 -1.26
CA VAL A 21 10.79 33.66 -0.69
C VAL A 21 11.51 32.47 -0.04
N ALA A 22 10.79 31.63 0.70
CA ALA A 22 11.35 30.40 1.27
C ALA A 22 11.83 29.45 0.16
N ALA A 23 11.04 29.24 -0.89
CA ALA A 23 11.38 28.40 -2.04
C ALA A 23 12.52 28.96 -2.89
N MET A 24 12.80 30.27 -2.83
CA MET A 24 13.97 30.90 -3.46
C MET A 24 15.23 30.83 -2.59
N LEU A 25 15.11 30.79 -1.26
CA LEU A 25 16.24 30.67 -0.34
C LEU A 25 16.67 29.22 -0.07
N TYR A 26 15.71 28.29 0.01
CA TYR A 26 15.94 26.86 0.26
C TYR A 26 16.74 26.07 -0.80
N PRO A 27 16.73 26.41 -2.11
CA PRO A 27 17.47 25.63 -3.08
C PRO A 27 18.97 25.82 -2.85
N THR A 28 19.44 26.96 -2.35
CA THR A 28 20.87 27.22 -2.19
C THR A 28 21.55 26.37 -1.12
N SER A 29 20.87 26.09 0.00
CA SER A 29 21.40 25.25 1.08
C SER A 29 21.41 23.78 0.69
N LEU A 30 20.34 23.30 0.05
CA LEU A 30 20.27 21.96 -0.52
C LEU A 30 21.29 21.78 -1.65
N LEU A 31 21.40 22.72 -2.58
CA LEU A 31 22.38 22.65 -3.67
C LEU A 31 23.81 22.62 -3.13
N ARG A 32 24.13 23.42 -2.11
CA ARG A 32 25.45 23.40 -1.45
C ARG A 32 25.73 22.06 -0.75
N TRP A 33 24.72 21.48 -0.12
CA TRP A 33 24.81 20.15 0.50
C TRP A 33 25.02 19.06 -0.56
N LEU A 34 24.29 19.13 -1.67
CA LEU A 34 24.38 18.19 -2.80
C LEU A 34 25.72 18.31 -3.53
N GLN A 35 26.22 19.55 -3.70
CA GLN A 35 27.56 19.82 -4.21
C GLN A 35 28.63 19.19 -3.31
N ARG A 36 28.52 19.35 -1.98
CA ARG A 36 29.45 18.72 -1.02
C ARG A 36 29.44 17.20 -1.12
N LYS A 37 28.26 16.60 -1.30
CA LYS A 37 28.12 15.15 -1.53
C LYS A 37 28.74 14.72 -2.86
N ARG A 38 28.63 15.53 -3.91
CA ARG A 38 29.29 15.31 -5.21
C ARG A 38 30.83 15.31 -5.08
N TYR A 39 31.40 16.25 -4.34
CA TYR A 39 32.86 16.29 -4.09
C TYR A 39 33.35 15.07 -3.32
N GLN A 40 32.61 14.64 -2.32
CA GLN A 40 32.99 13.45 -1.55
C GLN A 40 32.88 12.18 -2.39
N TYR A 41 31.93 12.12 -3.32
CA TYR A 41 31.83 11.07 -4.33
C TYR A 41 33.06 11.03 -5.26
N GLU A 42 33.63 12.18 -5.61
CA GLU A 42 34.89 12.23 -6.36
C GLU A 42 36.10 11.77 -5.52
N VAL A 43 36.14 12.06 -4.22
CA VAL A 43 37.35 11.83 -3.39
C VAL A 43 37.39 10.46 -2.72
N THR A 44 36.26 9.84 -2.39
CA THR A 44 36.22 8.60 -1.57
C THR A 44 35.61 7.40 -2.29
N PHE A 45 35.01 7.58 -3.46
CA PHE A 45 34.37 6.49 -4.16
C PHE A 45 35.37 5.82 -5.12
N SER A 46 35.50 4.50 -5.04
CA SER A 46 36.43 3.74 -5.90
C SER A 46 36.15 3.93 -7.39
N LEU A 47 34.91 4.27 -7.77
CA LEU A 47 34.56 4.61 -9.15
C LEU A 47 35.16 5.93 -9.64
N TYR A 48 35.79 6.79 -8.83
CA TYR A 48 36.48 7.97 -9.37
C TYR A 48 37.73 7.60 -10.18
N MET A 49 38.31 6.44 -9.91
CA MET A 49 39.52 5.96 -10.58
C MET A 49 39.25 5.21 -11.89
N LEU A 50 38.01 4.78 -12.13
CA LEU A 50 37.59 4.28 -13.44
C LEU A 50 37.46 5.46 -14.43
N THR A 51 37.73 5.20 -15.71
CA THR A 51 37.66 6.20 -16.79
C THR A 51 36.27 6.87 -16.82
N SER A 52 36.18 8.16 -17.15
CA SER A 52 34.92 8.94 -17.14
C SER A 52 33.74 8.26 -17.87
N THR A 53 34.03 7.44 -18.88
CA THR A 53 33.07 6.63 -19.63
C THR A 53 32.50 5.46 -18.82
N GLU A 54 33.30 4.83 -17.97
CA GLU A 54 32.92 3.67 -17.15
C GLU A 54 32.00 4.10 -15.98
N LYS A 55 32.21 5.31 -15.44
CA LYS A 55 31.34 5.91 -14.40
C LYS A 55 29.89 6.06 -14.88
N PHE A 56 29.70 6.42 -16.15
CA PHE A 56 28.38 6.58 -16.75
C PHE A 56 27.65 5.24 -16.85
N ILE A 57 28.35 4.19 -17.28
CA ILE A 57 27.79 2.85 -17.44
C ILE A 57 27.39 2.28 -16.07
N LEU A 58 28.25 2.37 -15.06
CA LEU A 58 27.92 1.89 -13.71
C LEU A 58 26.78 2.65 -13.06
N ASN A 59 26.72 3.97 -13.22
CA ASN A 59 25.61 4.77 -12.70
C ASN A 59 24.29 4.45 -13.42
N SER A 60 24.33 4.10 -14.72
CA SER A 60 23.14 3.67 -15.46
C SER A 60 22.63 2.30 -14.99
N ILE A 61 23.54 1.35 -14.73
CA ILE A 61 23.19 0.02 -14.19
C ILE A 61 22.64 0.17 -12.77
N LEU A 62 23.26 1.00 -11.92
CA LEU A 62 22.77 1.30 -10.58
C LEU A 62 21.39 1.96 -10.63
N PHE A 63 21.18 2.93 -11.53
CA PHE A 63 19.89 3.57 -11.73
C PHE A 63 18.83 2.56 -12.19
N LEU A 64 19.18 1.66 -13.10
CA LEU A 64 18.29 0.58 -13.56
C LEU A 64 17.93 -0.36 -12.41
N LEU A 65 18.91 -0.84 -11.66
CA LEU A 65 18.69 -1.72 -10.50
C LEU A 65 17.86 -1.03 -9.42
N LEU A 66 18.15 0.24 -9.13
CA LEU A 66 17.39 1.01 -8.16
C LEU A 66 15.96 1.27 -8.64
N SER A 67 15.76 1.60 -9.92
CA SER A 67 14.44 1.75 -10.52
C SER A 67 13.65 0.45 -10.43
N LEU A 68 14.28 -0.67 -10.79
CA LEU A 68 13.69 -2.00 -10.66
C LEU A 68 13.33 -2.30 -9.20
N PHE A 69 14.23 -1.99 -8.27
CA PHE A 69 14.02 -2.18 -6.84
C PHE A 69 12.88 -1.31 -6.30
N ILE A 70 12.78 -0.04 -6.71
CA ILE A 70 11.69 0.87 -6.30
C ILE A 70 10.35 0.32 -6.80
N ILE A 71 10.27 -0.12 -8.05
CA ILE A 71 9.03 -0.69 -8.60
C ILE A 71 8.68 -1.98 -7.85
N ALA A 72 9.63 -2.89 -7.66
CA ALA A 72 9.43 -4.12 -6.91
C ALA A 72 9.00 -3.83 -5.47
N ALA A 73 9.66 -2.89 -4.78
CA ALA A 73 9.29 -2.47 -3.44
C ALA A 73 7.89 -1.85 -3.43
N SER A 74 7.56 -0.95 -4.36
CA SER A 74 6.24 -0.31 -4.39
C SER A 74 5.09 -1.31 -4.59
N LEU A 75 5.30 -2.37 -5.37
CA LEU A 75 4.28 -3.38 -5.65
C LEU A 75 4.25 -4.52 -4.63
N TYR A 76 5.40 -4.98 -4.16
CA TYR A 76 5.51 -6.20 -3.35
C TYR A 76 5.59 -5.90 -1.84
N LEU A 77 6.19 -4.77 -1.46
CA LEU A 77 6.39 -4.41 -0.07
C LEU A 77 5.08 -4.16 0.69
N PRO A 78 4.03 -3.50 0.14
CA PRO A 78 2.80 -3.23 0.90
C PRO A 78 2.13 -4.50 1.41
N GLU A 79 1.96 -5.49 0.51
CA GLU A 79 1.37 -6.78 0.83
C GLU A 79 2.23 -7.55 1.85
N HIS A 80 3.55 -7.56 1.64
CA HIS A 80 4.49 -8.23 2.55
C HIS A 80 4.55 -7.61 3.94
N ILE A 81 4.51 -6.28 4.03
CA ILE A 81 4.51 -5.56 5.30
C ILE A 81 3.17 -5.77 6.01
N ALA A 82 2.04 -5.79 5.31
CA ALA A 82 0.73 -6.07 5.92
C ALA A 82 0.67 -7.48 6.53
N PHE A 83 1.16 -8.50 5.82
CA PHE A 83 1.25 -9.86 6.35
C PHE A 83 2.15 -9.95 7.60
N MET A 84 3.35 -9.36 7.54
CA MET A 84 4.27 -9.36 8.68
C MET A 84 3.77 -8.53 9.86
N ALA A 85 3.10 -7.40 9.59
CA ALA A 85 2.51 -6.54 10.62
C ALA A 85 1.37 -7.24 11.35
N ASN A 86 0.48 -7.96 10.66
CA ASN A 86 -0.58 -8.75 11.31
C ASN A 86 -0.01 -9.82 12.23
N ARG A 87 1.07 -10.48 11.80
CA ARG A 87 1.74 -11.50 12.60
C ARG A 87 2.50 -10.90 13.78
N MET A 88 3.16 -9.75 13.61
CA MET A 88 3.76 -8.99 14.71
C MET A 88 2.71 -8.49 15.68
N PHE A 89 1.57 -8.01 15.18
CA PHE A 89 0.46 -7.56 16.01
C PHE A 89 -0.07 -8.71 16.85
N TYR A 90 -0.22 -9.92 16.31
CA TYR A 90 -0.60 -11.11 17.07
C TYR A 90 0.37 -11.41 18.22
N TYR A 91 1.68 -11.34 17.99
CA TYR A 91 2.67 -11.59 19.05
C TYR A 91 2.78 -10.42 20.05
N PHE A 92 2.50 -9.19 19.63
CA PHE A 92 2.59 -8.00 20.46
C PHE A 92 1.31 -7.75 21.28
N SER A 93 0.13 -8.03 20.72
CA SER A 93 -1.16 -7.97 21.41
C SER A 93 -1.33 -9.09 22.43
N GLY A 94 -0.37 -10.03 22.48
CA GLY A 94 -0.22 -11.01 23.56
C GLY A 94 -1.52 -11.73 23.85
N ASP A 95 -2.05 -12.50 22.90
CA ASP A 95 -3.28 -13.22 23.17
C ASP A 95 -3.00 -14.53 23.95
N SER A 96 -3.21 -14.46 25.26
CA SER A 96 -3.42 -15.62 26.13
C SER A 96 -4.90 -16.06 26.14
N SER A 97 -5.73 -15.61 25.21
CA SER A 97 -7.19 -15.79 25.30
C SER A 97 -7.92 -15.62 23.95
N HIS A 98 -8.10 -16.76 23.27
CA HIS A 98 -9.20 -17.08 22.35
C HIS A 98 -8.98 -16.95 20.83
N PHE A 99 -8.56 -18.07 20.20
CA PHE A 99 -8.99 -18.43 18.84
C PHE A 99 -9.45 -19.88 18.76
N THR A 100 -10.60 -20.18 19.40
CA THR A 100 -11.46 -21.33 19.07
C THR A 100 -12.48 -20.98 17.98
N THR A 101 -12.51 -19.75 17.45
CA THR A 101 -13.57 -19.34 16.51
C THR A 101 -13.02 -18.94 15.16
N GLN A 102 -12.34 -19.88 14.48
CA GLN A 102 -12.36 -19.91 13.01
C GLN A 102 -12.14 -21.32 12.45
N ALA A 103 -12.83 -22.32 13.02
CA ALA A 103 -13.18 -23.51 12.25
C ALA A 103 -14.46 -23.18 11.49
N ALA A 104 -14.30 -22.91 10.19
CA ALA A 104 -15.40 -22.66 9.26
C ALA A 104 -16.52 -23.72 9.39
N PRO A 105 -17.81 -23.34 9.44
CA PRO A 105 -18.89 -24.30 9.32
C PRO A 105 -18.96 -24.78 7.87
N LYS A 106 -18.17 -25.80 7.50
CA LYS A 106 -18.46 -26.65 6.34
C LYS A 106 -19.63 -27.58 6.71
N ALA A 107 -20.81 -27.03 6.93
CA ALA A 107 -22.02 -27.79 7.29
C ALA A 107 -23.22 -27.51 6.37
N ASP A 108 -23.06 -26.72 5.31
CA ASP A 108 -24.19 -26.31 4.47
C ASP A 108 -24.46 -27.26 3.28
N PHE A 109 -23.51 -28.14 2.91
CA PHE A 109 -23.69 -29.03 1.76
C PHE A 109 -24.59 -30.24 2.06
N ALA A 110 -24.47 -30.84 3.26
CA ALA A 110 -25.29 -31.99 3.64
C ALA A 110 -26.78 -31.62 3.83
N THR A 111 -27.04 -30.45 4.41
CA THR A 111 -28.39 -29.94 4.65
C THR A 111 -29.07 -29.51 3.34
N ALA A 112 -28.32 -28.94 2.39
CA ALA A 112 -28.82 -28.61 1.06
C ALA A 112 -29.18 -29.87 0.25
N ALA A 113 -28.36 -30.92 0.30
CA ALA A 113 -28.60 -32.17 -0.42
C ALA A 113 -29.87 -32.91 0.07
N VAL A 114 -30.10 -32.94 1.40
CA VAL A 114 -31.30 -33.57 1.98
C VAL A 114 -32.57 -32.78 1.63
N THR A 115 -32.50 -31.45 1.60
CA THR A 115 -33.65 -30.60 1.25
C THR A 115 -34.04 -30.78 -0.22
N GLN A 116 -33.06 -30.92 -1.12
CA GLN A 116 -33.30 -31.16 -2.55
C GLN A 116 -33.86 -32.57 -2.83
N MET A 117 -33.51 -33.55 -2.00
CA MET A 117 -34.03 -34.92 -2.10
C MET A 117 -35.48 -35.03 -1.59
N LEU A 118 -35.82 -34.31 -0.51
CA LEU A 118 -37.19 -34.19 0.01
C LEU A 118 -38.13 -33.48 -0.97
N SER A 119 -37.69 -32.39 -1.61
CA SER A 119 -38.49 -31.68 -2.62
C SER A 119 -38.72 -32.49 -3.89
N SER A 120 -37.79 -33.39 -4.23
CA SER A 120 -37.92 -34.31 -5.38
C SER A 120 -38.85 -35.48 -5.09
N GLY A 121 -38.99 -35.90 -3.83
CA GLY A 121 -39.90 -36.97 -3.41
C GLY A 121 -41.38 -36.57 -3.40
N ASP A 122 -41.68 -35.29 -3.17
CA ASP A 122 -43.06 -34.78 -3.09
C ASP A 122 -43.72 -34.61 -4.48
N ALA A 123 -42.91 -34.53 -5.55
CA ALA A 123 -43.40 -34.45 -6.93
C ALA A 123 -44.03 -35.75 -7.47
N LEU A 124 -43.82 -36.88 -6.78
CA LEU A 124 -44.38 -38.19 -7.17
C LEU A 124 -45.68 -38.53 -6.41
N ARG A 125 -46.15 -37.68 -5.50
CA ARG A 125 -47.39 -37.89 -4.74
C ARG A 125 -48.50 -36.97 -5.26
N GLY A 126 -49.00 -37.29 -6.44
CA GLY A 126 -50.16 -36.61 -7.05
C GLY A 126 -51.46 -36.82 -6.27
N PRO A 127 -52.44 -35.90 -6.39
CA PRO A 127 -53.62 -35.83 -5.53
C PRO A 127 -54.74 -36.73 -6.04
N ALA A 128 -55.29 -37.61 -5.19
CA ALA A 128 -56.64 -38.13 -5.39
C ALA A 128 -57.22 -38.59 -4.03
N ALA A 129 -57.96 -37.68 -3.43
CA ALA A 129 -58.92 -37.97 -2.38
C ALA A 129 -60.14 -38.71 -2.98
N GLY A 130 -60.75 -39.58 -2.16
CA GLY A 130 -62.19 -39.84 -2.14
C GLY A 130 -62.80 -40.57 -3.33
N HIS A 131 -63.26 -41.80 -3.10
CA HIS A 131 -64.54 -42.20 -3.65
C HIS A 131 -65.25 -43.13 -2.68
N GLU A 132 -66.45 -42.70 -2.30
CA GLU A 132 -67.43 -43.42 -1.51
C GLU A 132 -67.81 -44.74 -2.18
N LEU A 133 -68.08 -45.76 -1.35
CA LEU A 133 -69.30 -46.59 -1.31
C LEU A 133 -69.26 -47.48 -0.05
#